data_AF-A0A3D1F797-F1
#
_entry.id   AF-A0A3D1F797-F1
#
_cell.length_a   1.000
_cell.length_b   1.000
_cell.length_c   1.000
_cell.angle_alpha   90.00
_cell.angle_beta   90.00
_cell.angle_gamma   90.00
#
_symmetry.space_group_name_H-M   'P 1'
#
loop_
_entity.id
_entity.type
_entity.pdbx_description
1 polymer ?
#
loop_
_entity_poly.entity_id
_entity_poly.type
_entity_poly.pdbx_seq_one_letter_code
_entity_poly.pdbx_strand_id
1 'polypeptide(L)'
;MYSGINFMFLGPFLFWALILLIIGNIIRLIISIPRVSQRIMAFFGCIIFTGYLLFDFNRLAEAGKDKIYNTWPTAMDFSIDIYLDVINLFLELLDLLSD
;
A
#
# COMPACT_ATOMS: atom_id res chain seq x y z
N MET A 1 16.96 13.13 6.31
CA MET A 1 16.84 12.59 7.69
C MET A 1 16.15 11.24 7.58
N TYR A 2 16.83 10.16 7.97
CA TYR A 2 16.18 8.84 8.12
C TYR A 2 15.69 8.74 9.58
N SER A 3 14.47 8.26 9.83
CA SER A 3 13.87 8.24 11.18
C SER A 3 14.60 7.33 12.17
N GLY A 4 15.50 6.46 11.70
CA GLY A 4 16.19 5.46 12.51
C GLY A 4 15.30 4.29 12.95
N ILE A 5 14.01 4.34 12.64
CA ILE A 5 13.03 3.29 12.92
C ILE A 5 13.01 2.33 11.73
N ASN A 6 13.22 1.03 12.00
CA ASN A 6 13.05 0.00 10.99
C ASN A 6 11.57 -0.37 10.89
N PHE A 7 10.96 -0.14 9.74
CA PHE A 7 9.54 -0.36 9.49
C PHE A 7 9.23 -1.78 8.98
N MET A 8 10.21 -2.69 8.91
CA MET A 8 10.04 -4.05 8.38
C MET A 8 8.97 -4.86 9.14
N PHE A 9 8.71 -4.52 10.42
CA PHE A 9 7.65 -5.14 11.22
C PHE A 9 6.23 -4.92 10.66
N LEU A 10 6.01 -3.89 9.82
CA LEU A 10 4.71 -3.62 9.20
C LEU A 10 4.36 -4.65 8.13
N GLY A 11 5.35 -5.34 7.54
CA GLY A 11 5.14 -6.24 6.40
C GLY A 11 4.03 -7.28 6.59
N PRO A 12 4.09 -8.13 7.65
CA PRO A 12 3.06 -9.14 7.88
C PRO A 12 1.67 -8.54 8.13
N PHE A 13 1.58 -7.41 8.83
CA PHE A 13 0.32 -6.73 9.11
C PHE A 13 -0.31 -6.17 7.82
N LEU A 14 0.49 -5.46 7.03
CA LEU A 14 0.06 -4.89 5.75
C LEU A 14 -0.38 -5.98 4.77
N PHE A 15 0.32 -7.11 4.72
CA PHE A 15 -0.04 -8.25 3.88
C PHE A 15 -1.44 -8.80 4.19
N TRP A 16 -1.74 -9.05 5.46
CA TRP A 16 -3.07 -9.52 5.85
C TRP A 16 -4.15 -8.46 5.64
N ALA A 17 -3.84 -7.18 5.87
CA ALA A 17 -4.75 -6.08 5.61
C ALA A 17 -5.09 -5.95 4.11
N LEU A 18 -4.09 -6.11 3.24
CA LEU A 18 -4.27 -6.13 1.78
C LEU A 18 -5.17 -7.27 1.34
N ILE A 19 -4.96 -8.49 1.86
CA ILE A 19 -5.82 -9.64 1.54
C ILE A 19 -7.28 -9.34 1.91
N LEU A 20 -7.51 -8.79 3.10
CA LEU A 20 -8.87 -8.45 3.56
C LEU A 20 -9.50 -7.40 2.64
N LEU A 21 -8.73 -6.39 2.24
CA LEU A 21 -9.18 -5.33 1.33
C LEU A 21 -9.52 -5.89 -0.07
N ILE A 22 -8.69 -6.78 -0.61
CA ILE A 22 -8.96 -7.45 -1.89
C ILE A 22 -10.24 -8.27 -1.81
N ILE A 23 -10.42 -9.07 -0.75
CA ILE A 23 -11.65 -9.84 -0.53
C ILE A 23 -12.87 -8.92 -0.43
N GLY A 24 -12.74 -7.82 0.32
CA GLY A 24 -13.81 -6.82 0.45
C GLY A 24 -14.21 -6.20 -0.89
N ASN A 25 -13.22 -5.85 -1.71
CA ASN A 25 -13.45 -5.33 -3.07
C ASN A 25 -14.12 -6.37 -3.98
N ILE A 26 -13.73 -7.64 -3.91
CA ILE A 26 -14.39 -8.73 -4.66
C ILE A 26 -15.85 -8.91 -4.21
N ILE A 27 -16.12 -8.91 -2.90
CA ILE A 27 -17.48 -9.04 -2.37
C ILE A 27 -18.37 -7.90 -2.86
N ARG A 28 -17.85 -6.66 -2.89
CA ARG A 28 -18.56 -5.48 -3.40
C ARG A 28 -18.99 -5.62 -4.87
N LEU A 29 -18.26 -6.38 -5.69
CA LEU A 29 -18.62 -6.60 -7.09
C LEU A 29 -19.86 -7.49 -7.25
N ILE A 30 -20.05 -8.43 -6.32
CA ILE A 30 -21.13 -9.44 -6.39
C ILE A 30 -22.34 -9.00 -5.56
N ILE A 31 -22.10 -8.28 -4.47
CA ILE A 31 -23.12 -7.84 -3.51
C ILE A 31 -23.16 -6.31 -3.47
N SER A 32 -24.34 -5.73 -3.63
CA SER A 32 -24.52 -4.29 -3.47
C SER A 32 -24.43 -3.89 -2.00
N ILE A 33 -23.32 -3.27 -1.63
CA ILE A 33 -23.08 -2.76 -0.26
C ILE A 33 -23.52 -1.28 -0.20
N PRO A 34 -24.16 -0.82 0.89
CA PRO A 34 -24.51 0.60 1.06
C PRO A 34 -23.30 1.53 0.97
N ARG A 35 -23.51 2.72 0.39
CA ARG A 35 -22.47 3.73 0.11
C ARG A 35 -21.60 4.09 1.32
N VAL A 36 -22.20 4.18 2.51
CA VAL A 36 -21.48 4.50 3.75
C VAL A 36 -20.41 3.45 4.07
N SER A 37 -20.73 2.17 3.91
CA SER A 37 -19.77 1.10 4.16
C SER A 37 -18.65 1.08 3.13
N GLN A 38 -18.95 1.43 1.87
CA GLN A 38 -17.94 1.54 0.82
C GLN A 38 -16.92 2.64 1.16
N ARG A 39 -17.40 3.81 1.59
CA ARG A 39 -16.52 4.91 2.03
C ARG A 39 -15.64 4.54 3.22
N ILE A 40 -16.18 3.80 4.20
CA ILE A 40 -15.37 3.31 5.33
C ILE A 40 -14.28 2.36 4.84
N MET A 41 -14.60 1.43 3.95
CA MET A 41 -13.61 0.52 3.36
C MET A 41 -12.53 1.29 2.58
N ALA A 42 -12.92 2.31 1.81
CA ALA A 42 -11.99 3.15 1.07
C ALA A 42 -11.07 3.96 1.99
N PHE A 43 -11.58 4.46 3.11
CA PHE A 43 -10.77 5.12 4.14
C PHE A 43 -9.71 4.17 4.74
N PHE A 44 -10.10 2.93 5.07
CA PHE A 44 -9.14 1.92 5.50
C PHE A 44 -8.12 1.57 4.41
N GLY A 45 -8.56 1.51 3.14
CA GLY A 45 -7.66 1.34 2.00
C GLY A 45 -6.61 2.42 1.90
N CYS A 46 -7.00 3.69 2.07
CA CYS A 46 -6.07 4.81 2.10
C CYS A 46 -4.98 4.63 3.17
N ILE A 47 -5.36 4.18 4.38
CA ILE A 47 -4.41 3.93 5.47
C ILE A 47 -3.46 2.79 5.10
N ILE A 48 -3.97 1.70 4.52
CA ILE A 48 -3.19 0.53 4.13
C ILE A 48 -2.14 0.90 3.07
N PHE A 49 -2.53 1.56 1.98
CA PHE A 49 -1.60 1.93 0.91
C PHE A 49 -0.62 3.02 1.35
N THR A 50 -1.02 3.93 2.24
CA THR A 50 -0.06 4.86 2.87
C THR A 50 0.96 4.11 3.72
N GLY A 51 0.54 3.05 4.43
CA GLY A 51 1.42 2.16 5.18
C GLY A 51 2.40 1.38 4.29
N TYR A 52 1.94 0.89 3.14
CA TYR A 52 2.80 0.25 2.14
C TYR A 52 3.85 1.21 1.58
N LEU A 53 3.48 2.45 1.22
CA LEU A 53 4.45 3.46 0.81
C LEU A 53 5.53 3.69 1.87
N LEU A 54 5.15 3.81 3.15
CA LEU A 54 6.11 3.95 4.23
C LEU A 54 7.05 2.73 4.33
N PHE A 55 6.50 1.52 4.19
CA PHE A 55 7.24 0.26 4.23
C PHE A 55 8.23 0.15 3.06
N ASP A 56 7.81 0.44 1.84
CA ASP A 56 8.65 0.32 0.65
C ASP A 56 9.70 1.41 0.55
N PHE A 57 9.39 2.65 0.97
CA PHE A 57 10.43 3.67 1.13
C PHE A 57 11.48 3.29 2.19
N ASN A 58 11.06 2.64 3.29
CA ASN A 58 12.01 2.14 4.29
C ASN A 58 12.91 1.04 3.70
N ARG A 59 12.32 0.07 2.99
CA ARG A 59 13.07 -1.01 2.33
C ARG A 59 14.02 -0.47 1.26
N LEU A 60 13.58 0.50 0.45
CA LEU A 60 14.42 1.16 -0.55
C LEU A 60 15.59 1.90 0.10
N ALA A 61 15.33 2.61 1.21
CA ALA A 61 16.37 3.30 1.97
C ALA A 61 17.39 2.33 2.60
N GLU A 62 16.96 1.14 3.03
CA GLU A 62 17.84 0.08 3.52
C GLU A 62 18.64 -0.56 2.39
N ALA A 63 18.01 -0.88 1.26
CA ALA A 63 18.68 -1.45 0.08
C ALA A 63 19.74 -0.51 -0.51
N GLY A 64 19.50 0.80 -0.51
CA GLY A 64 20.46 1.79 -0.99
C GLY A 64 21.75 1.91 -0.16
N LYS A 65 21.75 1.40 1.09
CA LYS A 65 22.95 1.37 1.95
C LYS A 65 23.89 0.22 1.58
N ASP A 66 23.39 -0.81 0.92
CA ASP A 66 24.15 -1.99 0.54
C ASP A 66 24.48 -1.94 -0.96
N LYS A 67 25.78 -1.96 -1.28
CA LYS A 67 26.27 -1.89 -2.66
C LYS A 67 25.86 -3.09 -3.51
N ILE A 68 25.53 -4.24 -2.89
CA ILE A 68 25.11 -5.44 -3.60
C ILE A 68 23.66 -5.29 -4.10
N TYR A 69 22.80 -4.61 -3.34
CA TYR A 69 21.39 -4.41 -3.67
C TYR A 69 21.13 -3.13 -4.45
N ASN A 70 22.07 -2.19 -4.51
CA ASN A 70 21.97 -1.00 -5.34
C ASN A 70 22.24 -1.31 -6.83
N THR A 71 21.30 -2.01 -7.46
CA THR A 71 21.36 -2.40 -8.87
C THR A 71 20.11 -1.94 -9.63
N TRP A 72 20.23 -1.82 -10.96
CA TRP A 72 19.11 -1.44 -11.82
C TRP A 72 17.87 -2.36 -11.70
N PRO A 73 18.00 -3.70 -11.67
CA PRO A 73 16.85 -4.58 -11.43
C PRO A 73 16.14 -4.28 -10.12
N THR A 74 16.89 -4.13 -9.03
CA THR A 74 16.32 -3.82 -7.71
C THR A 74 15.61 -2.46 -7.71
N ALA A 75 16.18 -1.45 -8.36
CA ALA A 75 15.53 -0.15 -8.50
C ALA A 75 14.21 -0.23 -9.28
N MET A 76 14.15 -1.08 -10.32
CA MET A 76 12.93 -1.31 -11.09
C MET A 76 11.85 -2.02 -10.26
N ASP A 77 12.22 -3.04 -9.48
CA ASP A 77 11.29 -3.74 -8.57
C ASP A 77 10.64 -2.75 -7.58
N PHE A 78 11.46 -1.95 -6.87
CA PHE A 78 10.95 -0.93 -5.95
C PHE A 78 10.09 0.13 -6.65
N SER A 79 10.42 0.50 -7.89
CA SER A 79 9.65 1.48 -8.65
C SER A 79 8.25 0.94 -9.00
N ILE A 80 8.16 -0.35 -9.34
CA ILE A 80 6.89 -1.01 -9.63
C ILE A 80 6.04 -1.11 -8.37
N ASP A 81 6.62 -1.55 -7.25
CA ASP A 81 5.92 -1.67 -5.97
C ASP A 81 5.34 -0.31 -5.55
N ILE A 82 6.17 0.73 -5.49
CA ILE A 82 5.74 2.10 -5.13
C ILE A 82 4.68 2.62 -6.10
N TYR A 83 4.82 2.36 -7.41
CA TYR A 83 3.83 2.80 -8.40
C TYR A 83 2.46 2.15 -8.17
N LEU A 84 2.42 0.86 -7.86
CA LEU A 84 1.17 0.16 -7.54
C LEU A 84 0.52 0.72 -6.28
N ASP A 85 1.30 1.01 -5.25
CA ASP A 85 0.76 1.61 -4.02
C ASP A 85 0.20 3.02 -4.25
N VAL A 86 0.90 3.85 -5.01
CA VAL A 86 0.42 5.21 -5.36
C VAL A 86 -0.88 5.14 -6.14
N ILE A 87 -0.99 4.24 -7.12
CA ILE A 87 -2.23 4.08 -7.90
C ILE A 87 -3.38 3.61 -7.03
N ASN A 88 -3.16 2.58 -6.21
CA ASN A 88 -4.23 2.07 -5.36
C ASN A 88 -4.66 3.11 -4.31
N LEU A 89 -3.71 3.83 -3.70
CA LEU A 89 -4.02 4.96 -2.82
C LEU A 89 -4.88 6.01 -3.54
N PHE A 90 -4.54 6.34 -4.79
CA PHE A 90 -5.31 7.29 -5.58
C PHE A 90 -6.73 6.79 -5.87
N LEU A 91 -6.91 5.51 -6.22
CA LEU A 91 -8.22 4.91 -6.45
C LEU A 91 -9.08 4.88 -5.19
N GLU A 92 -8.50 4.55 -4.04
CA GLU A 92 -9.21 4.56 -2.76
C GLU A 92 -9.59 5.99 -2.35
N LEU A 93 -8.73 6.98 -2.58
CA LEU A 93 -9.07 8.39 -2.37
C LEU A 93 -10.20 8.84 -3.29
N LEU A 94 -10.21 8.39 -4.54
CA LEU A 94 -11.27 8.70 -5.49
C LEU A 94 -12.61 8.13 -5.03
N ASP A 95 -12.63 6.86 -4.58
CA ASP A 95 -13.86 6.23 -4.06
C ASP A 95 -14.32 6.86 -2.74
N LEU A 96 -13.39 7.28 -1.89
CA LEU A 96 -13.69 7.99 -0.64
C LEU A 96 -14.34 9.36 -0.89
N LEU A 97 -13.85 10.10 -1.89
CA LEU A 97 -14.32 11.44 -2.25
C LEU A 97 -15.50 11.44 -3.23
N SER A 98 -15.81 10.29 -3.83
CA SER A 98 -16.91 10.10 -4.76
C SER A 98 -18.28 10.20 -4.05
N ASP A 99 -19.22 10.93 -4.65
CA ASP A 99 -20.57 11.21 -4.12
C ASP A 99 -21.65 10.16 -4.44
#